data_AF-A0A9D5AX54-F1
#
_entry.id   AF-A0A9D5AX54-F1
#
_cell.length_a   1.000
_cell.length_b   1.000
_cell.length_c   1.000
_cell.angle_alpha   90.00
_cell.angle_beta   90.00
_cell.angle_gamma   90.00
#
_symmetry.space_group_name_H-M   'P 1'
#
loop_
_entity.id
_entity.type
_entity.pdbx_description
1 polymer ?
#
loop_
_entity_poly.entity_id
_entity_poly.type
_entity_poly.pdbx_seq_one_letter_code
_entity_poly.pdbx_strand_id
1 'polypeptide(L)'
;MTSTELTFAVGFAYMESEQTENFCWVLEKLKELFVKKDMCPQVILTDRDLALMKAIEVVFPNSINLLCRFHINKNVGAKCKQHVVNDLQKTIDTLWMEVVWASDEVEYGQRLHQLEQACVDYSGFINYVKDTWLTPHRHIFVGAWINRVLHLGNTTTNRVESAHWKLKQMLGNSISDMVKCWEAMNNNLRLQLGNIRASFQKSFYEVEHAHISPFYGYLRGSVSRAALRRIAEELLRVDYVGTNRQICGCTLRTSYGLPCACELGRYRVGGISIPIDVVHVHWRKLTMEVELEIGEDDGSEVDMTAAMDELWRRFRSLDVIGKRALRSRVCELAYPTMTTLCPPPEKIKTKGGVKKKIKLSKKQPQFIVQFPNHIRSYIEDVVNVESDGNCGFRVIASLHGYGEDGWSMVRRELGLELIDKDRSTLYDKLFSNRLSAVRESLMIESFGSQLPEKWMSLPDMGYLIANRYNVVLVCLGNPCITFFPMTSSHSPNVSIYCIGFVNQNHWVQVNMKEGFPLPPVTLDWKKFRSHIATTWMLGFAGRMQHWQLLTPVLA
;
A
#
# COMPACT_ATOMS: atom_id res chain seq x y z
N MET A 1 -3.09 -15.24 5.31
CA MET A 1 -3.14 -13.76 5.24
C MET A 1 -4.19 -13.28 6.23
N THR A 2 -4.05 -12.10 6.83
CA THR A 2 -5.10 -11.46 7.65
C THR A 2 -6.02 -10.57 6.80
N SER A 3 -7.14 -10.14 7.39
CA SER A 3 -8.10 -9.21 6.77
C SER A 3 -7.48 -7.87 6.34
N THR A 4 -6.39 -7.45 6.98
CA THR A 4 -5.65 -6.23 6.66
C THR A 4 -4.44 -6.50 5.76
N GLU A 5 -4.46 -7.64 5.07
CA GLU A 5 -3.45 -8.04 4.09
C GLU A 5 -2.05 -8.24 4.69
N LEU A 6 -1.91 -8.48 6.00
CA LEU A 6 -0.62 -8.87 6.58
C LEU A 6 -0.40 -10.38 6.48
N THR A 7 0.87 -10.76 6.36
CA THR A 7 1.33 -12.15 6.35
C THR A 7 1.88 -12.52 7.72
N PHE A 8 1.61 -13.75 8.16
CA PHE A 8 2.16 -14.34 9.38
C PHE A 8 2.49 -15.81 9.14
N ALA A 9 3.46 -16.32 9.88
CA ALA A 9 3.78 -17.73 9.90
C ALA A 9 2.84 -18.47 10.88
N VAL A 10 2.40 -19.66 10.48
CA VAL A 10 1.61 -20.58 11.33
C VAL A 10 2.46 -21.68 11.95
N GLY A 11 3.63 -21.96 11.37
CA GLY A 11 4.58 -22.96 11.84
C GLY A 11 5.87 -22.91 11.03
N PHE A 12 6.89 -23.57 11.58
CA PHE A 12 8.18 -23.79 10.93
C PHE A 12 8.50 -25.28 11.02
N ALA A 13 8.95 -25.88 9.93
CA ALA A 13 9.29 -27.29 9.89
C ALA A 13 10.76 -27.48 9.48
N TYR A 14 11.46 -28.31 10.24
CA TYR A 14 12.76 -28.84 9.86
C TYR A 14 12.52 -30.23 9.29
N MET A 15 12.88 -30.41 8.02
CA MET A 15 12.69 -31.67 7.31
C MET A 15 14.06 -32.20 6.89
N GLU A 16 14.21 -33.54 6.91
CA GLU A 16 15.43 -34.21 6.42
C GLU A 16 15.56 -34.15 4.90
N SER A 17 14.44 -34.13 4.17
CA SER A 17 14.40 -34.03 2.71
C SER A 17 13.08 -33.44 2.19
N GLU A 18 13.09 -32.97 0.94
CA GLU A 18 11.93 -32.46 0.20
C GLU A 18 11.24 -33.60 -0.58
N GLN A 19 10.84 -34.67 0.13
CA GLN A 19 10.09 -35.80 -0.43
C GLN A 19 8.61 -35.74 0.00
N THR A 20 7.74 -36.46 -0.73
CA THR A 20 6.29 -36.44 -0.48
C THR A 20 5.95 -36.83 0.94
N GLU A 21 6.61 -37.85 1.50
CA GLU A 21 6.35 -38.35 2.85
C GLU A 21 6.70 -37.30 3.92
N ASN A 22 7.80 -36.56 3.73
CA ASN A 22 8.19 -35.48 4.64
C ASN A 22 7.19 -34.31 4.60
N PHE A 23 6.75 -33.92 3.40
CA PHE A 23 5.72 -32.90 3.25
C PHE A 23 4.37 -33.35 3.83
N CYS A 24 3.98 -34.62 3.66
CA CYS A 24 2.77 -35.18 4.27
C CYS A 24 2.81 -34.99 5.79
N TRP A 25 3.92 -35.37 6.43
CA TRP A 25 4.08 -35.18 7.88
C TRP A 25 3.91 -33.71 8.30
N VAL A 26 4.55 -32.76 7.59
CA VAL A 26 4.41 -31.33 7.89
C VAL A 26 2.96 -30.86 7.74
N LEU A 27 2.29 -31.27 6.67
CA LEU A 27 0.92 -30.88 6.39
C LEU A 27 -0.06 -31.52 7.38
N GLU A 28 0.19 -32.74 7.85
CA GLU A 28 -0.58 -33.39 8.92
C GLU A 28 -0.44 -32.64 10.24
N LYS A 29 0.78 -32.21 10.59
CA LYS A 29 1.00 -31.34 11.77
C LYS A 29 0.34 -29.99 11.64
N LEU A 30 0.32 -29.41 10.45
CA LEU A 30 -0.48 -28.21 10.18
C LEU A 30 -1.97 -28.49 10.33
N LYS A 31 -2.45 -29.65 9.87
CA LYS A 31 -3.86 -30.05 9.94
C LYS A 31 -4.36 -30.16 11.38
N GLU A 32 -3.51 -30.63 12.30
CA GLU A 32 -3.80 -30.72 13.74
C GLU A 32 -4.07 -29.35 14.39
N LEU A 33 -3.63 -28.24 13.79
CA LEU A 33 -3.87 -26.89 14.31
C LEU A 33 -5.29 -26.36 14.03
N PHE A 34 -6.06 -27.00 13.15
CA PHE A 34 -7.43 -26.58 12.85
C PHE A 34 -8.42 -27.27 13.79
N VAL A 35 -9.08 -26.47 14.64
CA VAL A 35 -10.02 -26.95 15.67
C VAL A 35 -11.31 -27.53 15.08
N LYS A 36 -11.74 -27.06 13.90
CA LYS A 36 -12.95 -27.55 13.20
C LYS A 36 -12.64 -27.93 11.75
N LYS A 37 -13.34 -28.96 11.23
CA LYS A 37 -13.13 -29.46 9.86
C LYS A 37 -13.43 -28.43 8.76
N ASP A 38 -14.38 -27.53 9.00
CA ASP A 38 -14.74 -26.41 8.13
C ASP A 38 -13.71 -25.26 8.15
N MET A 39 -12.73 -25.30 9.06
CA MET A 39 -11.61 -24.35 9.10
C MET A 39 -10.41 -24.77 8.24
N CYS A 40 -10.47 -25.93 7.58
CA CYS A 40 -9.41 -26.33 6.64
C CYS A 40 -9.24 -25.29 5.53
N PRO A 41 -8.00 -25.06 5.04
CA PRO A 41 -7.77 -24.06 4.01
C PRO A 41 -8.50 -24.45 2.73
N GLN A 42 -9.30 -23.54 2.15
CA GLN A 42 -9.94 -23.79 0.86
C GLN A 42 -8.94 -23.73 -0.31
N VAL A 43 -7.87 -22.95 -0.14
CA VAL A 43 -6.84 -22.71 -1.15
C VAL A 43 -5.47 -22.83 -0.51
N ILE A 44 -4.57 -23.56 -1.15
CA ILE A 44 -3.15 -23.66 -0.79
C ILE A 44 -2.34 -23.21 -2.01
N LEU A 45 -1.52 -22.16 -1.85
CA LEU A 45 -0.71 -21.62 -2.94
C LEU A 45 0.76 -22.01 -2.74
N THR A 46 1.32 -22.71 -3.72
CA THR A 46 2.72 -23.19 -3.71
C THR A 46 3.43 -22.79 -5.01
N ASP A 47 4.74 -22.99 -5.06
CA ASP A 47 5.43 -23.19 -6.32
C ASP A 47 5.15 -24.59 -6.89
N ARG A 48 5.76 -24.92 -8.03
CA ARG A 48 5.59 -26.22 -8.70
C ARG A 48 6.60 -27.24 -8.16
N ASP A 49 6.41 -27.62 -6.90
CA ASP A 49 7.09 -28.77 -6.30
C ASP A 49 6.16 -30.00 -6.36
N LEU A 50 6.52 -30.98 -7.18
CA LEU A 50 5.66 -32.15 -7.42
C LEU A 50 5.45 -33.00 -6.15
N ALA A 51 6.45 -33.04 -5.25
CA ALA A 51 6.35 -33.80 -4.01
C ALA A 51 5.39 -33.12 -3.03
N LEU A 52 5.46 -31.79 -2.91
CA LEU A 52 4.55 -31.00 -2.08
C LEU A 52 3.12 -31.00 -2.65
N MET A 53 2.96 -30.86 -3.98
CA MET A 53 1.64 -30.93 -4.63
C MET A 53 0.94 -32.26 -4.32
N LYS A 54 1.67 -33.38 -4.46
CA LYS A 54 1.16 -34.72 -4.12
C LYS A 54 0.81 -34.85 -2.64
N ALA A 55 1.63 -34.29 -1.75
CA ALA A 55 1.35 -34.29 -0.32
C ALA A 55 0.10 -33.48 0.04
N ILE A 56 -0.13 -32.35 -0.63
CA ILE A 56 -1.36 -31.54 -0.47
C ILE A 56 -2.59 -32.34 -0.88
N GLU A 57 -2.55 -33.03 -2.03
CA GLU A 57 -3.67 -33.88 -2.48
C GLU A 57 -4.03 -34.97 -1.47
N VAL A 58 -3.02 -35.55 -0.80
CA VAL A 58 -3.21 -36.58 0.23
C VAL A 58 -3.81 -36.00 1.52
N VAL A 59 -3.21 -34.92 2.05
CA VAL A 59 -3.56 -34.42 3.39
C VAL A 59 -4.78 -33.49 3.36
N PHE A 60 -4.92 -32.71 2.29
CA PHE A 60 -5.94 -31.69 2.07
C PHE A 60 -6.67 -31.89 0.73
N PRO A 61 -7.36 -33.03 0.51
CA PRO A 61 -7.96 -33.39 -0.79
C PRO A 61 -9.07 -32.43 -1.27
N ASN A 62 -9.65 -31.65 -0.35
CA ASN A 62 -10.70 -30.67 -0.66
C ASN A 62 -10.14 -29.25 -0.91
N SER A 63 -8.83 -29.05 -0.73
CA SER A 63 -8.18 -27.76 -0.95
C SER A 63 -7.76 -27.63 -2.40
N ILE A 64 -7.99 -26.46 -3.00
CA ILE A 64 -7.49 -26.17 -4.33
C ILE A 64 -6.03 -25.76 -4.20
N ASN A 65 -5.11 -26.54 -4.79
CA ASN A 65 -3.70 -26.20 -4.83
C ASN A 65 -3.41 -25.29 -6.04
N LEU A 66 -3.28 -23.99 -5.79
CA LEU A 66 -2.89 -23.02 -6.81
C LEU A 66 -1.37 -22.96 -6.97
N LEU A 67 -0.93 -22.63 -8.19
CA LEU A 67 0.50 -22.40 -8.47
C LEU A 67 0.85 -20.92 -8.53
N CYS A 68 2.02 -20.60 -8.00
CA CYS A 68 2.57 -19.25 -7.96
C CYS A 68 2.86 -18.72 -9.36
N ARG A 69 2.09 -17.72 -9.79
CA ARG A 69 2.28 -17.04 -11.09
C ARG A 69 3.67 -16.45 -11.26
N PHE A 70 4.26 -15.91 -10.19
CA PHE A 70 5.59 -15.31 -10.26
C PHE A 70 6.65 -16.35 -10.66
N HIS A 71 6.66 -17.52 -10.03
CA HIS A 71 7.61 -18.59 -10.36
C HIS A 71 7.37 -19.16 -11.75
N ILE A 72 6.10 -19.34 -12.15
CA ILE A 72 5.76 -19.76 -13.51
C ILE A 72 6.30 -18.75 -14.53
N ASN A 73 5.99 -17.46 -14.36
CA ASN A 73 6.41 -16.41 -15.28
C ASN A 73 7.94 -16.30 -15.35
N LYS A 74 8.63 -16.46 -14.22
CA LYS A 74 10.10 -16.49 -14.18
C LYS A 74 10.65 -17.67 -14.99
N ASN A 75 10.07 -18.86 -14.84
CA ASN A 75 10.51 -20.06 -15.56
C ASN A 75 10.21 -19.98 -17.06
N VAL A 76 9.03 -19.48 -17.44
CA VAL A 76 8.66 -19.27 -18.84
C VAL A 76 9.56 -18.20 -19.48
N GLY A 77 9.76 -17.06 -18.82
CA GLY A 77 10.66 -16.02 -19.32
C GLY A 77 12.11 -16.47 -19.45
N ALA A 78 12.62 -17.29 -18.51
CA ALA A 78 13.95 -17.89 -18.62
C ALA A 78 14.06 -18.82 -19.84
N LYS A 79 13.01 -19.59 -20.14
CA LYS A 79 12.97 -20.45 -21.33
C LYS A 79 12.78 -19.67 -22.63
N CYS A 80 11.99 -18.60 -22.62
CA CYS A 80 11.86 -17.67 -23.74
C CYS A 80 13.24 -17.13 -24.15
N LYS A 81 14.04 -16.66 -23.19
CA LYS A 81 15.41 -16.17 -23.43
C LYS A 81 16.37 -17.21 -24.00
N GLN A 82 16.13 -18.50 -23.76
CA GLN A 82 16.99 -19.57 -24.27
C GLN A 82 16.68 -19.95 -25.72
N HIS A 83 15.44 -19.73 -26.17
CA HIS A 83 14.94 -20.26 -27.44
C HIS A 83 14.54 -19.19 -28.46
N VAL A 84 14.20 -17.97 -27.99
CA VAL A 84 13.66 -16.89 -28.82
C VAL A 84 14.72 -15.78 -28.96
N VAL A 85 14.84 -15.21 -30.16
CA VAL A 85 15.70 -14.05 -30.42
C VAL A 85 15.25 -12.81 -29.62
N ASN A 86 16.22 -11.98 -29.23
CA ASN A 86 16.01 -10.87 -28.30
C ASN A 86 14.88 -9.89 -28.70
N ASP A 87 14.73 -9.60 -29.99
CA ASP A 87 13.75 -8.61 -30.46
C ASP A 87 12.29 -9.07 -30.31
N LEU A 88 12.04 -10.40 -30.29
CA LEU A 88 10.70 -10.96 -30.13
C LEU A 88 10.36 -11.33 -28.69
N GLN A 89 11.34 -11.44 -27.79
CA GLN A 89 11.13 -11.86 -26.41
C GLN A 89 10.11 -10.98 -25.68
N LYS A 90 10.19 -9.64 -25.85
CA LYS A 90 9.25 -8.70 -25.20
C LYS A 90 7.80 -8.92 -25.66
N THR A 91 7.60 -9.15 -26.95
CA THR A 91 6.28 -9.41 -27.53
C THR A 91 5.72 -10.72 -26.99
N ILE A 92 6.54 -11.78 -26.97
CA ILE A 92 6.15 -13.09 -26.43
C ILE A 92 5.87 -13.02 -24.93
N ASP A 93 6.68 -12.31 -24.15
CA ASP A 93 6.45 -12.11 -22.72
C ASP A 93 5.13 -11.38 -22.47
N THR A 94 4.78 -10.42 -23.33
CA THR A 94 3.48 -9.71 -23.26
C THR A 94 2.32 -10.66 -23.57
N LEU A 95 2.38 -11.40 -24.67
CA LEU A 95 1.36 -12.38 -25.06
C LEU A 95 1.19 -13.49 -24.01
N TRP A 96 2.30 -13.96 -23.42
CA TRP A 96 2.25 -14.91 -22.31
C TRP A 96 1.50 -14.34 -21.10
N MET A 97 1.76 -13.09 -20.74
CA MET A 97 1.03 -12.43 -19.67
C MET A 97 -0.46 -12.32 -20.00
N GLU A 98 -0.82 -11.96 -21.24
CA GLU A 98 -2.23 -11.94 -21.66
C GLU A 98 -2.91 -13.32 -21.52
N VAL A 99 -2.20 -14.40 -21.84
CA VAL A 99 -2.69 -15.77 -21.61
C VAL A 99 -2.92 -16.05 -20.12
N VAL A 100 -1.97 -15.69 -19.25
CA VAL A 100 -2.05 -15.93 -17.79
C VAL A 100 -3.19 -15.14 -17.14
N TRP A 101 -3.42 -13.91 -17.60
CA TRP A 101 -4.37 -12.95 -17.01
C TRP A 101 -5.73 -12.92 -17.71
N ALA A 102 -5.93 -13.72 -18.78
CA ALA A 102 -7.21 -13.88 -19.45
C ALA A 102 -8.35 -14.08 -18.44
N SER A 103 -9.43 -13.32 -18.63
CA SER A 103 -10.52 -13.21 -17.65
C SER A 103 -11.51 -14.38 -17.73
N ASP A 104 -11.65 -14.99 -18.90
CA ASP A 104 -12.49 -16.15 -19.17
C ASP A 104 -11.86 -17.09 -20.22
N GLU A 105 -12.54 -18.21 -20.46
CA GLU A 105 -12.05 -19.29 -21.34
C GLU A 105 -12.03 -18.88 -22.82
N VAL A 106 -12.89 -17.95 -23.23
CA VAL A 106 -12.94 -17.43 -24.62
C VAL A 106 -11.74 -16.52 -24.86
N GLU A 107 -11.52 -15.56 -23.97
CA GLU A 107 -10.34 -14.69 -24.03
C GLU A 107 -9.06 -15.53 -23.95
N TYR A 108 -9.00 -16.52 -23.05
CA TYR A 108 -7.84 -17.42 -22.95
C TYR A 108 -7.52 -18.10 -24.29
N GLY A 109 -8.53 -18.65 -24.98
CA GLY A 109 -8.34 -19.28 -26.29
C GLY A 109 -7.79 -18.31 -27.33
N GLN A 110 -8.30 -17.08 -27.35
CA GLN A 110 -7.84 -16.03 -28.26
C GLN A 110 -6.38 -15.62 -27.98
N ARG A 111 -6.03 -15.36 -26.71
CA ARG A 111 -4.66 -14.99 -26.32
C ARG A 111 -3.68 -16.13 -26.57
N LEU A 112 -4.09 -17.37 -26.30
CA LEU A 112 -3.25 -18.54 -26.56
C LEU A 112 -2.98 -18.68 -28.06
N HIS A 113 -4.00 -18.49 -28.90
CA HIS A 113 -3.83 -18.53 -30.35
C HIS A 113 -2.85 -17.46 -30.85
N GLN A 114 -2.93 -16.24 -30.31
CA GLN A 114 -1.98 -15.16 -30.65
C GLN A 114 -0.55 -15.50 -30.21
N LEU A 115 -0.38 -16.08 -29.02
CA LEU A 115 0.91 -16.57 -28.55
C LEU A 115 1.47 -17.68 -29.46
N GLU A 116 0.63 -18.63 -29.88
CA GLU A 116 1.02 -19.70 -30.81
C GLU A 116 1.47 -19.15 -32.16
N GLN A 117 0.72 -18.20 -32.72
CA GLN A 117 1.09 -17.53 -33.97
C GLN A 117 2.43 -16.81 -33.87
N ALA A 118 2.67 -16.08 -32.78
CA ALA A 118 3.94 -15.41 -32.53
C ALA A 118 5.11 -16.38 -32.32
N CYS A 119 4.83 -17.64 -31.96
CA CYS A 119 5.82 -18.68 -31.71
C CYS A 119 5.90 -19.73 -32.82
N VAL A 120 5.39 -19.46 -34.04
CA VAL A 120 5.36 -20.44 -35.14
C VAL A 120 6.76 -20.99 -35.47
N ASP A 121 7.77 -20.12 -35.46
CA ASP A 121 9.18 -20.50 -35.71
C ASP A 121 9.91 -21.01 -34.45
N TYR A 122 9.24 -21.00 -33.29
CA TYR A 122 9.79 -21.32 -31.98
C TYR A 122 9.06 -22.51 -31.34
N SER A 123 8.86 -23.58 -32.10
CA SER A 123 8.14 -24.79 -31.69
C SER A 123 8.65 -25.38 -30.36
N GLY A 124 9.97 -25.37 -30.13
CA GLY A 124 10.56 -25.84 -28.88
C GLY A 124 10.11 -25.03 -27.64
N PHE A 125 9.96 -23.72 -27.77
CA PHE A 125 9.49 -22.86 -26.68
C PHE A 125 7.99 -23.06 -26.42
N ILE A 126 7.16 -23.02 -27.47
CA ILE A 126 5.71 -23.15 -27.29
C ILE A 126 5.30 -24.54 -26.81
N ASN A 127 6.00 -25.61 -27.27
CA ASN A 127 5.79 -26.96 -26.75
C ASN A 127 6.16 -27.04 -25.26
N TYR A 128 7.28 -26.46 -24.86
CA TYR A 128 7.62 -26.34 -23.44
C TYR A 128 6.51 -25.65 -22.65
N VAL A 129 6.01 -24.51 -23.12
CA VAL A 129 4.92 -23.76 -22.44
C VAL A 129 3.66 -24.61 -22.30
N LYS A 130 3.24 -25.27 -23.39
CA LYS A 130 2.04 -26.10 -23.43
C LYS A 130 2.17 -27.33 -22.53
N ASP A 131 3.20 -28.14 -22.75
CA ASP A 131 3.34 -29.45 -22.14
C ASP A 131 3.71 -29.35 -20.65
N THR A 132 4.45 -28.30 -20.29
CA THR A 132 4.92 -28.12 -18.91
C THR A 132 3.91 -27.37 -18.04
N TRP A 133 3.19 -26.39 -18.60
CA TRP A 133 2.37 -25.46 -17.82
C TRP A 133 0.90 -25.48 -18.20
N LEU A 134 0.55 -25.28 -19.47
CA LEU A 134 -0.85 -25.07 -19.85
C LEU A 134 -1.69 -26.36 -19.84
N THR A 135 -1.17 -27.43 -20.43
CA THR A 135 -1.87 -28.73 -20.50
C THR A 135 -2.11 -29.29 -19.09
N PRO A 136 -1.09 -29.45 -18.22
CA PRO A 136 -1.30 -30.03 -16.90
C PRO A 136 -1.89 -29.05 -15.87
N HIS A 137 -1.65 -27.74 -15.97
CA HIS A 137 -1.85 -26.83 -14.83
C HIS A 137 -2.64 -25.54 -15.12
N ARG A 138 -3.14 -25.27 -16.33
CA ARG A 138 -3.83 -23.97 -16.61
C ARG A 138 -4.95 -23.64 -15.62
N HIS A 139 -5.70 -24.65 -15.18
CA HIS A 139 -6.84 -24.51 -14.29
C HIS A 139 -6.48 -24.04 -12.86
N ILE A 140 -5.19 -24.10 -12.47
CA ILE A 140 -4.69 -23.71 -11.14
C ILE A 140 -3.76 -22.48 -11.15
N PHE A 141 -3.60 -21.78 -12.29
CA PHE A 141 -2.92 -20.48 -12.29
C PHE A 141 -3.46 -19.45 -13.30
N VAL A 142 -4.19 -19.83 -14.35
CA VAL A 142 -4.72 -18.88 -15.33
C VAL A 142 -6.00 -18.21 -14.81
N GLY A 143 -6.15 -16.90 -15.05
CA GLY A 143 -7.25 -16.07 -14.55
C GLY A 143 -8.63 -16.66 -14.84
N ALA A 144 -8.83 -17.17 -16.06
CA ALA A 144 -10.07 -17.75 -16.53
C ALA A 144 -10.68 -18.81 -15.60
N TRP A 145 -9.82 -19.58 -14.91
CA TRP A 145 -10.24 -20.58 -13.94
C TRP A 145 -10.10 -20.09 -12.51
N ILE A 146 -8.95 -19.53 -12.12
CA ILE A 146 -8.70 -19.23 -10.71
C ILE A 146 -9.54 -18.05 -10.19
N ASN A 147 -10.00 -17.15 -11.06
CA ASN A 147 -10.88 -16.05 -10.66
C ASN A 147 -12.23 -16.54 -10.12
N ARG A 148 -12.58 -17.82 -10.31
CA ARG A 148 -13.78 -18.47 -9.77
C ARG A 148 -13.56 -19.05 -8.35
N VAL A 149 -12.34 -18.95 -7.82
CA VAL A 149 -11.92 -19.51 -6.53
C VAL A 149 -11.64 -18.39 -5.54
N LEU A 150 -12.10 -18.53 -4.29
CA LEU A 150 -11.90 -17.55 -3.22
C LEU A 150 -10.44 -17.56 -2.69
N HIS A 151 -9.50 -17.08 -3.50
CA HIS A 151 -8.07 -17.04 -3.15
C HIS A 151 -7.64 -15.72 -2.46
N LEU A 152 -8.56 -14.77 -2.28
CA LEU A 152 -8.34 -13.49 -1.58
C LEU A 152 -7.16 -12.68 -2.15
N GLY A 153 -6.97 -12.76 -3.47
CA GLY A 153 -5.84 -12.13 -4.17
C GLY A 153 -4.48 -12.82 -4.04
N ASN A 154 -4.38 -13.96 -3.34
CA ASN A 154 -3.14 -14.72 -3.25
C ASN A 154 -2.93 -15.56 -4.51
N THR A 155 -2.13 -15.05 -5.44
CA THR A 155 -1.73 -15.75 -6.67
C THR A 155 -0.20 -15.84 -6.85
N THR A 156 0.55 -15.27 -5.90
CA THR A 156 2.02 -15.33 -5.85
C THR A 156 2.51 -15.63 -4.42
N THR A 157 3.66 -16.30 -4.31
CA THR A 157 4.33 -16.59 -3.03
C THR A 157 5.28 -15.48 -2.59
N ASN A 158 5.29 -14.32 -3.28
CA ASN A 158 6.16 -13.16 -2.95
C ASN A 158 6.04 -12.72 -1.48
N ARG A 159 4.84 -12.88 -0.91
CA ARG A 159 4.55 -12.61 0.50
C ARG A 159 5.30 -13.54 1.45
N VAL A 160 5.40 -14.83 1.09
CA VAL A 160 6.14 -15.84 1.82
C VAL A 160 7.64 -15.57 1.68
N GLU A 161 8.12 -15.29 0.47
CA GLU A 161 9.53 -14.93 0.23
C GLU A 161 9.97 -13.69 1.03
N SER A 162 9.11 -12.67 1.07
CA SER A 162 9.36 -11.46 1.87
C SER A 162 9.40 -11.76 3.37
N ALA A 163 8.54 -12.66 3.86
CA ALA A 163 8.55 -13.09 5.25
C ALA A 163 9.78 -13.94 5.59
N HIS A 164 10.16 -14.86 4.70
CA HIS A 164 11.37 -15.67 4.80
C HIS A 164 12.62 -14.79 4.82
N TRP A 165 12.70 -13.76 3.97
CA TRP A 165 13.80 -12.81 3.97
C TRP A 165 13.96 -12.11 5.32
N LYS A 166 12.85 -11.64 5.93
CA LYS A 166 12.88 -11.05 7.28
C LYS A 166 13.38 -12.03 8.33
N LEU A 167 12.94 -13.29 8.27
CA LEU A 167 13.44 -14.33 9.19
C LEU A 167 14.93 -14.58 8.99
N LYS A 168 15.41 -14.70 7.74
CA LYS A 168 16.84 -14.87 7.42
C LYS A 168 17.69 -13.74 7.99
N GLN A 169 17.21 -12.50 7.97
CA GLN A 169 17.92 -11.38 8.61
C GLN A 169 18.03 -11.53 10.12
N MET A 170 16.99 -12.07 10.77
CA MET A 170 17.00 -12.31 12.22
C MET A 170 17.89 -13.48 12.61
N LEU A 171 17.96 -14.51 11.75
CA LEU A 171 18.88 -15.64 11.91
C LEU A 171 20.35 -15.23 11.70
N GLY A 172 20.59 -14.19 10.90
CA GLY A 172 21.91 -13.60 10.71
C GLY A 172 22.78 -14.41 9.76
N ASN A 173 23.46 -15.45 10.27
CA ASN A 173 24.36 -16.30 9.49
C ASN A 173 23.99 -17.79 9.62
N SER A 174 24.60 -18.63 8.79
CA SER A 174 24.35 -20.07 8.74
C SER A 174 25.11 -20.88 9.82
N ILE A 175 25.66 -20.22 10.85
CA ILE A 175 26.47 -20.82 11.92
C ILE A 175 25.78 -20.55 13.28
N SER A 176 24.49 -20.91 13.38
CA SER A 176 23.69 -20.74 14.59
C SER A 176 23.20 -22.09 15.13
N ASP A 177 22.96 -22.14 16.43
CA ASP A 177 22.37 -23.29 17.12
C ASP A 177 20.84 -23.25 17.09
N MET A 178 20.20 -24.36 17.44
CA MET A 178 18.74 -24.48 17.44
C MET A 178 18.05 -23.51 18.41
N VAL A 179 18.72 -23.12 19.50
CA VAL A 179 18.16 -22.17 20.48
C VAL A 179 18.04 -20.78 19.85
N LYS A 180 19.10 -20.30 19.20
CA LYS A 180 19.09 -19.03 18.46
C LYS A 180 18.09 -19.04 17.31
N CYS A 181 17.96 -20.17 16.61
CA CYS A 181 16.94 -20.31 15.56
C CYS A 181 15.53 -20.16 16.13
N TRP A 182 15.24 -20.85 17.25
CA TRP A 182 13.96 -20.73 17.93
C TRP A 182 13.70 -19.31 18.44
N GLU A 183 14.69 -18.66 19.04
CA GLU A 183 14.57 -17.26 19.50
C GLU A 183 14.26 -16.31 18.35
N ALA A 184 14.94 -16.46 17.22
CA ALA A 184 14.69 -15.66 16.02
C ALA A 184 13.26 -15.88 15.48
N MET A 185 12.81 -17.14 15.39
CA MET A 185 11.45 -17.49 14.96
C MET A 185 10.39 -16.94 15.93
N ASN A 186 10.58 -17.10 17.24
CA ASN A 186 9.67 -16.60 18.27
C ASN A 186 9.57 -15.06 18.25
N ASN A 187 10.70 -14.38 18.11
CA ASN A 187 10.73 -12.92 17.96
C ASN A 187 10.05 -12.47 16.66
N ASN A 188 10.22 -13.21 15.56
CA ASN A 188 9.56 -12.93 14.29
C ASN A 188 8.04 -13.04 14.42
N LEU A 189 7.54 -14.11 15.06
CA LEU A 189 6.12 -14.32 15.34
C LEU A 189 5.54 -13.21 16.22
N ARG A 190 6.24 -12.81 17.29
CA ARG A 190 5.81 -11.70 18.16
C ARG A 190 5.72 -10.39 17.40
N LEU A 191 6.68 -10.10 16.52
CA LEU A 191 6.65 -8.90 15.68
C LEU A 191 5.47 -8.94 14.70
N GLN A 192 5.25 -10.09 14.03
CA GLN A 192 4.10 -10.27 13.14
C GLN A 192 2.78 -10.06 13.89
N LEU A 193 2.64 -10.65 15.08
CA LEU A 193 1.45 -10.51 15.93
C LEU A 193 1.22 -9.05 16.35
N GLY A 194 2.27 -8.34 16.77
CA GLY A 194 2.21 -6.92 17.13
C GLY A 194 1.73 -6.06 15.96
N ASN A 195 2.28 -6.29 14.77
CA ASN A 195 1.89 -5.59 13.55
C ASN A 195 0.44 -5.88 13.14
N ILE A 196 -0.01 -7.13 13.28
CA ILE A 196 -1.40 -7.52 13.01
C ILE A 196 -2.36 -6.80 13.96
N ARG A 197 -2.10 -6.86 15.26
CA ARG A 197 -2.91 -6.15 16.27
C ARG A 197 -3.00 -4.67 15.97
N ALA A 198 -1.87 -4.02 15.70
CA ALA A 198 -1.84 -2.60 15.35
C ALA A 198 -2.67 -2.30 14.09
N SER A 199 -2.56 -3.14 13.06
CA SER A 199 -3.29 -2.98 11.80
C SER A 199 -4.80 -3.18 11.95
N PHE A 200 -5.22 -4.14 12.77
CA PHE A 200 -6.62 -4.36 13.13
C PHE A 200 -7.22 -3.16 13.87
N GLN A 201 -6.54 -2.67 14.90
CA GLN A 201 -6.94 -1.48 15.65
C GLN A 201 -7.05 -0.25 14.73
N LYS A 202 -6.12 -0.11 13.78
CA LYS A 202 -6.14 0.95 12.77
C LYS A 202 -7.36 0.84 11.86
N SER A 203 -7.80 -0.36 11.51
CA SER A 203 -9.01 -0.57 10.69
C SER A 203 -10.30 -0.36 11.49
N PHE A 204 -10.26 -0.61 12.79
CA PHE A 204 -11.40 -0.41 13.67
C PHE A 204 -11.67 1.09 13.94
N TYR A 205 -10.64 1.88 14.24
CA TYR A 205 -10.82 3.27 14.68
C TYR A 205 -10.62 4.35 13.62
N GLU A 206 -9.81 4.11 12.58
CA GLU A 206 -9.53 5.15 11.58
C GLU A 206 -10.44 5.03 10.36
N VAL A 207 -11.17 6.10 10.06
CA VAL A 207 -11.96 6.23 8.83
C VAL A 207 -11.17 7.04 7.81
N GLU A 208 -10.90 6.44 6.65
CA GLU A 208 -10.31 7.16 5.52
C GLU A 208 -11.34 8.07 4.86
N HIS A 209 -10.91 9.22 4.35
CA HIS A 209 -11.79 10.21 3.73
C HIS A 209 -12.64 9.61 2.60
N ALA A 210 -12.06 8.71 1.80
CA ALA A 210 -12.74 8.02 0.71
C ALA A 210 -13.97 7.20 1.16
N HIS A 211 -14.03 6.82 2.44
CA HIS A 211 -15.07 5.96 3.01
C HIS A 211 -15.98 6.69 4.00
N ILE A 212 -15.95 8.04 4.05
CA ILE A 212 -16.82 8.84 4.94
C ILE A 212 -18.29 8.77 4.51
N SER A 213 -18.56 8.58 3.22
CA SER A 213 -19.91 8.52 2.66
C SER A 213 -20.80 7.52 3.42
N PRO A 214 -22.08 7.84 3.69
CA PRO A 214 -23.06 6.91 4.28
C PRO A 214 -23.19 5.59 3.51
N PHE A 215 -22.80 5.58 2.23
CA PHE A 215 -22.77 4.37 1.41
C PHE A 215 -21.91 3.25 2.04
N TYR A 216 -20.84 3.59 2.76
CA TYR A 216 -19.98 2.66 3.49
C TYR A 216 -20.37 2.46 4.96
N GLY A 217 -21.47 3.08 5.42
CA GLY A 217 -21.81 3.25 6.84
C GLY A 217 -21.70 1.97 7.66
N TYR A 218 -22.32 0.88 7.19
CA TYR A 218 -22.31 -0.42 7.87
C TYR A 218 -20.96 -1.16 7.83
N LEU A 219 -20.04 -0.75 6.96
CA LEU A 219 -18.73 -1.40 6.83
C LEU A 219 -17.67 -0.74 7.72
N ARG A 220 -17.84 0.55 8.05
CA ARG A 220 -16.87 1.29 8.87
C ARG A 220 -16.70 0.67 10.25
N GLY A 221 -15.46 0.51 10.68
CA GLY A 221 -15.10 -0.11 11.96
C GLY A 221 -15.36 -1.62 12.05
N SER A 222 -16.08 -2.20 11.08
CA SER A 222 -16.46 -3.62 11.07
C SER A 222 -15.81 -4.41 9.93
N VAL A 223 -15.25 -3.72 8.94
CA VAL A 223 -14.57 -4.29 7.79
C VAL A 223 -13.18 -3.68 7.69
N SER A 224 -12.20 -4.48 7.30
CA SER A 224 -10.82 -4.01 7.15
C SER A 224 -10.70 -2.88 6.14
N ARG A 225 -9.76 -1.96 6.38
CA ARG A 225 -9.47 -0.88 5.44
C ARG A 225 -8.99 -1.41 4.09
N ALA A 226 -8.31 -2.56 4.06
CA ALA A 226 -7.91 -3.19 2.81
C ALA A 226 -9.12 -3.59 1.96
N ALA A 227 -10.14 -4.20 2.56
CA ALA A 227 -11.39 -4.50 1.85
C ALA A 227 -12.14 -3.24 1.42
N LEU A 228 -12.22 -2.20 2.27
CA LEU A 228 -12.87 -0.94 1.91
C LEU A 228 -12.23 -0.29 0.68
N ARG A 229 -10.88 -0.27 0.60
CA ARG A 229 -10.17 0.27 -0.57
C ARG A 229 -10.48 -0.52 -1.84
N ARG A 230 -10.53 -1.86 -1.77
CA ARG A 230 -10.90 -2.72 -2.90
C ARG A 230 -12.33 -2.48 -3.36
N ILE A 231 -13.26 -2.32 -2.43
CA ILE A 231 -14.66 -1.97 -2.74
C ILE A 231 -14.71 -0.59 -3.41
N ALA A 232 -13.94 0.38 -2.92
CA ALA A 232 -13.88 1.72 -3.51
C ALA A 232 -13.30 1.72 -4.93
N GLU A 233 -12.28 0.91 -5.20
CA GLU A 233 -11.73 0.71 -6.54
C GLU A 233 -12.77 0.08 -7.48
N GLU A 234 -13.49 -0.95 -7.02
CA GLU A 234 -14.54 -1.61 -7.79
C GLU A 234 -15.76 -0.71 -8.02
N LEU A 235 -16.05 0.22 -7.11
CA LEU A 235 -17.11 1.21 -7.27
C LEU A 235 -16.89 2.11 -8.49
N LEU A 236 -15.63 2.38 -8.89
CA LEU A 236 -15.32 3.14 -10.11
C LEU A 236 -15.80 2.44 -11.38
N ARG A 237 -15.88 1.09 -11.37
CA ARG A 237 -16.38 0.33 -12.52
C ARG A 237 -17.89 0.41 -12.68
N VAL A 238 -18.63 0.85 -11.66
CA VAL A 238 -20.10 0.97 -11.71
C VAL A 238 -20.56 1.93 -12.80
N ASP A 239 -19.81 2.98 -13.09
CA ASP A 239 -20.20 3.99 -14.08
C ASP A 239 -20.30 3.40 -15.51
N TYR A 240 -19.51 2.35 -15.81
CA TYR A 240 -19.57 1.63 -17.09
C TYR A 240 -20.37 0.31 -17.00
N VAL A 241 -20.21 -0.45 -15.91
CA VAL A 241 -20.85 -1.77 -15.73
C VAL A 241 -22.34 -1.66 -15.39
N GLY A 242 -22.73 -0.61 -14.66
CA GLY A 242 -24.05 -0.46 -14.08
C GLY A 242 -24.41 -1.65 -13.19
N THR A 243 -25.56 -2.27 -13.47
CA THR A 243 -26.05 -3.48 -12.78
C THR A 243 -25.88 -4.75 -13.62
N ASN A 244 -25.21 -4.67 -14.78
CA ASN A 244 -25.12 -5.78 -15.72
C ASN A 244 -24.08 -6.81 -15.28
N ARG A 245 -24.55 -8.01 -14.91
CA ARG A 245 -23.69 -9.10 -14.46
C ARG A 245 -22.74 -9.63 -15.54
N GLN A 246 -23.15 -9.64 -16.80
CA GLN A 246 -22.36 -10.16 -17.91
C GLN A 246 -21.14 -9.26 -18.18
N ILE A 247 -21.33 -7.94 -18.15
CA ILE A 247 -20.23 -6.97 -18.31
C ILE A 247 -19.32 -6.95 -17.07
N CYS A 248 -19.87 -7.21 -15.88
CA CYS A 248 -19.12 -7.13 -14.63
C CYS A 248 -17.99 -8.17 -14.50
N GLY A 249 -18.22 -9.39 -15.01
CA GLY A 249 -17.35 -10.55 -14.75
C GLY A 249 -17.36 -11.07 -13.30
N CYS A 250 -17.84 -10.26 -12.33
CA CYS A 250 -17.99 -10.60 -10.91
C CYS A 250 -16.71 -11.12 -10.22
N THR A 251 -15.53 -10.86 -10.77
CA THR A 251 -14.25 -11.38 -10.25
C THR A 251 -14.00 -11.03 -8.79
N LEU A 252 -14.32 -9.80 -8.37
CA LEU A 252 -14.12 -9.40 -6.97
C LEU A 252 -15.01 -10.21 -6.01
N ARG A 253 -16.23 -10.53 -6.43
CA ARG A 253 -17.17 -11.37 -5.67
C ARG A 253 -16.64 -12.79 -5.52
N THR A 254 -16.21 -13.40 -6.60
CA THR A 254 -15.78 -14.82 -6.60
C THR A 254 -14.40 -15.00 -5.97
N SER A 255 -13.44 -14.12 -6.28
CA SER A 255 -12.04 -14.29 -5.84
C SER A 255 -11.69 -13.61 -4.52
N TYR A 256 -12.42 -12.58 -4.10
CA TYR A 256 -12.19 -11.89 -2.82
C TYR A 256 -13.37 -12.01 -1.85
N GLY A 257 -14.56 -12.42 -2.29
CA GLY A 257 -15.74 -12.44 -1.42
C GLY A 257 -16.25 -11.04 -1.06
N LEU A 258 -15.94 -10.03 -1.88
CA LEU A 258 -16.35 -8.64 -1.72
C LEU A 258 -17.39 -8.26 -2.80
N PRO A 259 -18.29 -7.30 -2.57
CA PRO A 259 -19.29 -6.91 -3.56
C PRO A 259 -18.65 -6.40 -4.85
N CYS A 260 -19.01 -7.01 -5.98
CA CYS A 260 -18.52 -6.61 -7.31
C CYS A 260 -19.31 -5.41 -7.88
N ALA A 261 -18.83 -4.84 -8.98
CA ALA A 261 -19.42 -3.63 -9.55
C ALA A 261 -20.93 -3.72 -9.81
N CYS A 262 -21.45 -4.83 -10.35
CA CYS A 262 -22.90 -4.98 -10.59
C CYS A 262 -23.74 -5.08 -9.29
N GLU A 263 -23.15 -5.51 -8.17
CA GLU A 263 -23.80 -5.48 -6.85
C GLU A 263 -23.78 -4.07 -6.28
N LEU A 264 -22.62 -3.41 -6.34
CA LEU A 264 -22.45 -2.02 -5.92
C LEU A 264 -23.38 -1.07 -6.68
N GLY A 265 -23.55 -1.29 -7.99
CA GLY A 265 -24.49 -0.56 -8.82
C GLY A 265 -25.94 -0.71 -8.35
N ARG A 266 -26.34 -1.91 -7.91
CA ARG A 266 -27.69 -2.14 -7.36
C ARG A 266 -27.90 -1.35 -6.06
N TYR A 267 -26.92 -1.34 -5.16
CA TYR A 267 -27.01 -0.57 -3.92
C TYR A 267 -27.05 0.94 -4.18
N ARG A 268 -26.22 1.42 -5.13
CA ARG A 268 -26.16 2.84 -5.52
C ARG A 268 -27.48 3.32 -6.14
N VAL A 269 -28.07 2.54 -7.05
CA VAL A 269 -29.39 2.83 -7.65
C VAL A 269 -30.50 2.79 -6.61
N GLY A 270 -30.44 1.83 -5.68
CA GLY A 270 -31.41 1.70 -4.60
C GLY A 270 -31.27 2.74 -3.47
N GLY A 271 -30.22 3.58 -3.50
CA GLY A 271 -29.94 4.55 -2.44
C GLY A 271 -29.64 3.91 -1.08
N ILE A 272 -29.21 2.65 -1.06
CA ILE A 272 -28.93 1.89 0.17
C ILE A 272 -27.43 1.76 0.40
N SER A 273 -27.02 1.83 1.67
CA SER A 273 -25.65 1.53 2.06
C SER A 273 -25.29 0.07 1.78
N ILE A 274 -24.01 -0.20 1.56
CA ILE A 274 -23.52 -1.55 1.31
C ILE A 274 -23.79 -2.41 2.55
N PRO A 275 -24.55 -3.51 2.42
CA PRO A 275 -24.81 -4.41 3.53
C PRO A 275 -23.52 -5.09 4.03
N ILE A 276 -23.41 -5.34 5.34
CA ILE A 276 -22.21 -5.98 5.91
C ILE A 276 -22.14 -7.50 5.66
N ASP A 277 -23.30 -8.14 5.51
CA ASP A 277 -23.45 -9.57 5.22
C ASP A 277 -22.90 -9.95 3.85
N VAL A 278 -22.89 -9.02 2.90
CA VAL A 278 -22.30 -9.23 1.58
C VAL A 278 -20.77 -9.13 1.55
N VAL A 279 -20.13 -8.83 2.68
CA VAL A 279 -18.67 -8.86 2.84
C VAL A 279 -18.27 -10.17 3.51
N HIS A 280 -17.43 -10.96 2.84
CA HIS A 280 -16.96 -12.23 3.37
C HIS A 280 -16.29 -12.09 4.75
N VAL A 281 -16.55 -13.05 5.64
CA VAL A 281 -16.14 -13.02 7.06
C VAL A 281 -14.65 -12.77 7.25
N HIS A 282 -13.81 -13.25 6.33
CA HIS A 282 -12.37 -12.96 6.31
C HIS A 282 -12.07 -11.47 6.48
N TRP A 283 -12.77 -10.60 5.75
CA TRP A 283 -12.54 -9.15 5.76
C TRP A 283 -13.15 -8.44 6.97
N ARG A 284 -14.08 -9.11 7.67
CA ARG A 284 -14.71 -8.62 8.91
C ARG A 284 -13.88 -8.93 10.15
N LYS A 285 -12.93 -9.86 10.05
CA LYS A 285 -12.09 -10.26 11.18
C LYS A 285 -11.06 -9.18 11.54
N LEU A 286 -11.38 -8.39 12.57
CA LEU A 286 -10.53 -7.32 13.13
C LEU A 286 -10.06 -7.60 14.56
N THR A 287 -10.16 -8.85 15.01
CA THR A 287 -9.61 -9.31 16.29
C THR A 287 -8.86 -10.63 16.11
N MET A 288 -7.95 -10.88 17.05
CA MET A 288 -7.24 -12.16 17.19
C MET A 288 -7.88 -13.04 18.27
N GLU A 289 -8.90 -12.54 18.98
CA GLU A 289 -9.68 -13.31 19.95
C GLU A 289 -10.40 -14.47 19.26
N VAL A 290 -10.54 -15.57 20.00
CA VAL A 290 -11.22 -16.77 19.54
C VAL A 290 -12.72 -16.50 19.66
N GLU A 291 -13.47 -16.69 18.57
CA GLU A 291 -14.94 -16.68 18.66
C GLU A 291 -15.33 -17.88 19.54
N LEU A 292 -15.84 -17.61 20.74
CA LEU A 292 -16.48 -18.64 21.56
C LEU A 292 -17.66 -19.26 20.81
N GLU A 293 -17.94 -20.52 21.11
CA GLU A 293 -18.87 -21.34 20.37
C GLU A 293 -20.28 -20.73 20.29
N ILE A 294 -20.88 -20.76 19.09
CA ILE A 294 -22.33 -20.69 18.93
C ILE A 294 -22.88 -22.02 19.49
N GLY A 295 -23.01 -22.11 20.81
CA GLY A 295 -23.42 -23.33 21.50
C GLY A 295 -23.24 -23.31 23.02
N GLU A 296 -22.30 -22.53 23.54
CA GLU A 296 -22.05 -22.35 24.98
C GLU A 296 -21.91 -20.86 25.37
N ASP A 297 -22.62 -19.98 24.66
CA ASP A 297 -22.71 -18.56 25.02
C ASP A 297 -23.83 -18.37 26.05
N ASP A 298 -23.48 -18.25 27.34
CA ASP A 298 -24.42 -17.77 28.36
C ASP A 298 -24.66 -16.25 28.26
N GLY A 299 -24.11 -15.58 27.23
CA GLY A 299 -24.20 -14.16 27.00
C GLY A 299 -23.32 -13.32 27.93
N SER A 300 -22.58 -13.93 28.86
CA SER A 300 -21.77 -13.21 29.84
C SER A 300 -20.49 -12.60 29.24
N GLU A 301 -19.92 -13.19 28.19
CA GLU A 301 -18.70 -12.68 27.55
C GLU A 301 -18.97 -11.47 26.61
N VAL A 302 -20.23 -11.33 26.18
CA VAL A 302 -20.73 -10.19 25.38
C VAL A 302 -21.48 -9.17 26.26
N ASP A 303 -21.55 -9.39 27.58
CA ASP A 303 -22.22 -8.48 28.50
C ASP A 303 -21.50 -7.14 28.57
N MET A 304 -22.03 -6.17 27.83
CA MET A 304 -21.54 -4.80 27.84
C MET A 304 -21.99 -4.02 29.08
N THR A 305 -22.77 -4.59 30.00
CA THR A 305 -23.36 -3.83 31.13
C THR A 305 -22.27 -3.17 31.98
N ALA A 306 -21.23 -3.89 32.39
CA ALA A 306 -20.14 -3.32 33.17
C ALA A 306 -19.36 -2.23 32.40
N ALA A 307 -19.13 -2.44 31.10
CA ALA A 307 -18.46 -1.47 30.24
C ALA A 307 -19.29 -0.20 30.02
N MET A 308 -20.61 -0.36 29.85
CA MET A 308 -21.58 0.73 29.70
C MET A 308 -21.77 1.48 31.01
N ASP A 309 -21.76 0.80 32.15
CA ASP A 309 -21.81 1.42 33.47
C ASP A 309 -20.57 2.26 33.74
N GLU A 310 -19.38 1.77 33.39
CA GLU A 310 -18.14 2.54 33.49
C GLU A 310 -18.12 3.73 32.52
N LEU A 311 -18.65 3.54 31.30
CA LEU A 311 -18.84 4.62 30.34
C LEU A 311 -19.78 5.70 30.89
N TRP A 312 -20.90 5.31 31.51
CA TRP A 312 -21.85 6.22 32.15
C TRP A 312 -21.25 6.91 33.37
N ARG A 313 -20.48 6.20 34.20
CA ARG A 313 -19.76 6.76 35.34
C ARG A 313 -18.77 7.83 34.87
N ARG A 314 -17.98 7.51 33.85
CA ARG A 314 -17.05 8.44 33.20
C ARG A 314 -17.80 9.63 32.60
N PHE A 315 -18.90 9.40 31.89
CA PHE A 315 -19.74 10.47 31.33
C PHE A 315 -20.23 11.43 32.42
N ARG A 316 -20.75 10.91 33.53
CA ARG A 316 -21.23 11.74 34.66
C ARG A 316 -20.13 12.60 35.27
N SER A 317 -18.91 12.06 35.38
CA SER A 317 -17.74 12.76 35.95
C SER A 317 -17.11 13.81 35.04
N LEU A 318 -17.45 13.83 33.75
CA LEU A 318 -16.92 14.82 32.80
C LEU A 318 -17.61 16.18 32.92
N ASP A 319 -16.89 17.23 32.54
CA ASP A 319 -17.45 18.56 32.33
C ASP A 319 -18.35 18.61 31.08
N VAL A 320 -19.00 19.74 30.83
CA VAL A 320 -19.95 19.89 29.71
C VAL A 320 -19.27 19.62 28.35
N ILE A 321 -17.99 19.99 28.19
CA ILE A 321 -17.22 19.78 26.96
C ILE A 321 -16.91 18.29 26.77
N GLY A 322 -16.40 17.63 27.80
CA GLY A 322 -16.12 16.19 27.79
C GLY A 322 -17.38 15.34 27.59
N LYS A 323 -18.51 15.73 28.19
CA LYS A 323 -19.82 15.11 27.95
C LYS A 323 -20.24 15.20 26.49
N ARG A 324 -20.11 16.37 25.86
CA ARG A 324 -20.40 16.54 24.41
C ARG A 324 -19.49 15.67 23.54
N ALA A 325 -18.18 15.64 23.82
CA ALA A 325 -17.23 14.85 23.06
C ALA A 325 -17.48 13.33 23.19
N LEU A 326 -17.73 12.84 24.40
CA LEU A 326 -18.04 11.43 24.64
C LEU A 326 -19.38 11.04 24.01
N ARG A 327 -20.43 11.87 24.15
CA ARG A 327 -21.72 11.66 23.47
C ARG A 327 -21.55 11.55 21.96
N SER A 328 -20.76 12.42 21.33
CA SER A 328 -20.52 12.38 19.88
C SER A 328 -19.96 11.03 19.45
N ARG A 329 -18.94 10.52 20.16
CA ARG A 329 -18.33 9.21 19.85
C ARG A 329 -19.28 8.04 20.06
N VAL A 330 -20.07 8.06 21.14
CA VAL A 330 -21.08 7.02 21.39
C VAL A 330 -22.17 7.05 20.32
N CYS A 331 -22.60 8.24 19.88
CA CYS A 331 -23.56 8.39 18.78
C CYS A 331 -23.00 7.87 17.44
N GLU A 332 -21.72 8.12 17.14
CA GLU A 332 -21.06 7.58 15.94
C GLU A 332 -21.04 6.05 15.93
N LEU A 333 -20.82 5.43 17.10
CA LEU A 333 -20.83 3.97 17.25
C LEU A 333 -22.26 3.40 17.18
N ALA A 334 -23.24 4.06 17.80
CA ALA A 334 -24.62 3.59 17.86
C ALA A 334 -25.40 3.83 16.55
N TYR A 335 -25.06 4.87 15.79
CA TYR A 335 -25.78 5.29 14.58
C TYR A 335 -24.82 5.51 13.40
N PRO A 336 -24.18 4.44 12.87
CA PRO A 336 -23.10 4.54 11.89
C PRO A 336 -23.54 5.11 10.53
N THR A 337 -24.84 5.17 10.23
CA THR A 337 -25.41 5.79 9.02
C THR A 337 -25.78 7.27 9.19
N MET A 338 -25.86 7.77 10.43
CA MET A 338 -26.23 9.15 10.77
C MET A 338 -25.01 10.04 11.04
N THR A 339 -23.93 9.88 10.28
CA THR A 339 -22.73 10.72 10.46
C THR A 339 -23.05 12.20 10.27
N THR A 340 -22.98 12.99 11.36
CA THR A 340 -23.06 14.46 11.38
C THR A 340 -21.74 15.14 11.03
N LEU A 341 -20.83 14.44 10.33
CA LEU A 341 -19.55 14.98 9.93
C LEU A 341 -19.74 16.00 8.80
N CYS A 342 -19.94 17.26 9.19
CA CYS A 342 -19.66 18.39 8.32
C CYS A 342 -18.13 18.58 8.20
N PRO A 343 -17.65 19.20 7.10
CA PRO A 343 -16.28 19.70 7.04
C PRO A 343 -15.98 20.54 8.30
N PRO A 344 -14.78 20.47 8.89
CA PRO A 344 -14.52 21.16 10.15
C PRO A 344 -14.70 22.68 9.98
N PRO A 345 -15.45 23.36 10.87
CA PRO A 345 -15.39 24.81 11.00
C PRO A 345 -13.99 25.24 11.47
N GLU A 346 -13.60 26.47 11.14
CA GLU A 346 -12.27 27.03 11.40
C GLU A 346 -11.74 26.76 12.82
N LYS A 347 -10.45 26.42 12.89
CA LYS A 347 -9.78 25.95 14.13
C LYS A 347 -9.71 27.04 15.20
N ILE A 348 -10.46 26.85 16.28
CA ILE A 348 -10.26 27.51 17.58
C ILE A 348 -8.97 26.96 18.22
N LYS A 349 -8.10 27.87 18.69
CA LYS A 349 -6.82 27.54 19.34
C LYS A 349 -7.05 26.99 20.75
N THR A 350 -6.57 25.78 21.04
CA THR A 350 -6.31 25.31 22.41
C THR A 350 -4.90 24.73 22.53
N LYS A 351 -4.25 25.03 23.67
CA LYS A 351 -2.82 24.83 23.96
C LYS A 351 -2.51 23.38 24.35
N GLY A 352 -1.51 22.81 23.69
CA GLY A 352 -0.39 22.05 24.28
C GLY A 352 -0.66 20.71 24.98
N GLY A 353 -0.18 19.62 24.38
CA GLY A 353 0.06 18.34 25.05
C GLY A 353 1.13 17.51 24.32
N VAL A 354 2.26 17.28 25.00
CA VAL A 354 3.53 16.72 24.52
C VAL A 354 3.42 15.24 24.11
N LYS A 355 3.96 14.85 22.94
CA LYS A 355 4.20 13.44 22.57
C LYS A 355 5.68 13.09 22.65
N LYS A 356 5.98 12.05 23.44
CA LYS A 356 7.31 11.43 23.65
C LYS A 356 7.87 10.82 22.35
N LYS A 357 9.18 10.99 22.16
CA LYS A 357 10.02 10.42 21.09
C LYS A 357 10.03 8.89 21.12
N ILE A 358 9.82 8.25 19.97
CA ILE A 358 10.18 6.84 19.73
C ILE A 358 11.37 6.82 18.76
N LYS A 359 12.40 6.04 19.14
CA LYS A 359 13.69 5.86 18.45
C LYS A 359 13.54 5.09 17.13
N LEU A 360 14.27 5.50 16.09
CA LEU A 360 14.57 4.66 14.91
C LEU A 360 16.04 4.82 14.47
N SER A 361 16.63 3.67 14.09
CA SER A 361 17.96 3.41 13.51
C SER A 361 18.08 3.90 12.06
N LYS A 362 19.22 4.05 11.35
CA LYS A 362 20.63 3.60 11.41
C LYS A 362 21.37 4.61 10.51
N LYS A 363 22.37 5.35 11.02
CA LYS A 363 23.11 6.39 10.25
C LYS A 363 23.79 5.79 9.01
N GLN A 364 23.57 6.36 7.83
CA GLN A 364 24.33 6.05 6.61
C GLN A 364 25.25 7.23 6.20
N PRO A 365 26.55 7.19 6.54
CA PRO A 365 27.49 8.30 6.28
C PRO A 365 27.73 8.62 4.80
N GLN A 366 27.43 7.71 3.87
CA GLN A 366 27.86 7.78 2.46
C GLN A 366 27.14 8.84 1.59
N PHE A 367 25.93 9.29 1.96
CA PHE A 367 25.20 10.28 1.17
C PHE A 367 25.54 11.73 1.56
N ILE A 368 25.93 11.96 2.82
CA ILE A 368 26.19 13.31 3.36
C ILE A 368 27.29 14.02 2.56
N VAL A 369 28.29 13.27 2.10
CA VAL A 369 29.43 13.79 1.32
C VAL A 369 29.06 14.26 -0.09
N GLN A 370 27.81 14.04 -0.54
CA GLN A 370 27.34 14.51 -1.85
C GLN A 370 26.63 15.87 -1.77
N PHE A 371 26.25 16.34 -0.58
CA PHE A 371 25.64 17.66 -0.39
C PHE A 371 26.69 18.77 -0.31
N PRO A 372 26.34 20.06 -0.54
CA PRO A 372 27.30 21.16 -0.45
C PRO A 372 27.99 21.26 0.92
N ASN A 373 29.29 21.51 0.95
CA ASN A 373 30.11 21.50 2.18
C ASN A 373 29.52 22.39 3.29
N HIS A 374 29.04 23.57 2.95
CA HIS A 374 28.53 24.55 3.89
C HIS A 374 27.23 24.13 4.60
N ILE A 375 26.47 23.16 4.05
CA ILE A 375 25.24 22.66 4.68
C ILE A 375 25.43 21.35 5.46
N ARG A 376 26.52 20.61 5.23
CA ARG A 376 26.76 19.27 5.81
C ARG A 376 26.72 19.27 7.34
N SER A 377 27.21 20.32 7.99
CA SER A 377 27.22 20.45 9.46
C SER A 377 25.82 20.56 10.08
N TYR A 378 24.81 20.86 9.27
CA TYR A 378 23.40 20.96 9.67
C TYR A 378 22.59 19.69 9.40
N ILE A 379 23.17 18.67 8.77
CA ILE A 379 22.52 17.39 8.51
C ILE A 379 22.70 16.48 9.73
N GLU A 380 21.59 16.02 10.33
CA GLU A 380 21.60 15.06 11.43
C GLU A 380 21.68 13.62 10.95
N ASP A 381 20.91 13.31 9.90
CA ASP A 381 20.80 11.97 9.33
C ASP A 381 20.25 12.01 7.89
N VAL A 382 20.51 10.96 7.13
CA VAL A 382 19.97 10.78 5.78
C VAL A 382 19.31 9.41 5.70
N VAL A 383 18.02 9.40 5.37
CA VAL A 383 17.22 8.18 5.25
C VAL A 383 17.05 7.85 3.77
N ASN A 384 17.53 6.66 3.40
CA ASN A 384 17.41 6.15 2.04
C ASN A 384 16.05 5.47 1.83
N VAL A 385 15.49 5.63 0.63
CA VAL A 385 14.27 4.94 0.18
C VAL A 385 14.59 4.05 -1.03
N GLU A 386 13.66 3.19 -1.41
CA GLU A 386 13.79 2.38 -2.63
C GLU A 386 14.05 3.24 -3.88
N SER A 387 14.97 2.76 -4.75
CA SER A 387 15.40 3.43 -5.98
C SER A 387 14.76 2.77 -7.21
N ASP A 388 13.45 2.97 -7.36
CA ASP A 388 12.61 2.36 -8.41
C ASP A 388 12.02 3.41 -9.39
N GLY A 389 12.61 4.60 -9.46
CA GLY A 389 12.02 5.72 -10.21
C GLY A 389 10.85 6.41 -9.50
N ASN A 390 10.47 5.97 -8.28
CA ASN A 390 9.52 6.67 -7.41
C ASN A 390 10.17 7.31 -6.18
N CYS A 391 11.50 7.22 -6.03
CA CYS A 391 12.24 7.65 -4.83
C CYS A 391 11.83 9.05 -4.32
N GLY A 392 11.67 10.03 -5.19
CA GLY A 392 11.21 11.37 -4.79
C GLY A 392 9.83 11.35 -4.12
N PHE A 393 8.87 10.65 -4.74
CA PHE A 393 7.50 10.53 -4.21
C PHE A 393 7.45 9.68 -2.93
N ARG A 394 8.32 8.66 -2.82
CA ARG A 394 8.50 7.85 -1.61
C ARG A 394 9.01 8.67 -0.43
N VAL A 395 10.00 9.55 -0.67
CA VAL A 395 10.51 10.48 0.34
C VAL A 395 9.39 11.42 0.82
N ILE A 396 8.61 11.99 -0.09
CA ILE A 396 7.49 12.87 0.29
C ILE A 396 6.43 12.08 1.07
N ALA A 397 6.10 10.85 0.67
CA ALA A 397 5.15 10.00 1.37
C ALA A 397 5.62 9.66 2.81
N SER A 398 6.91 9.36 2.98
CA SER A 398 7.53 9.15 4.30
C SER A 398 7.41 10.41 5.17
N LEU A 399 7.84 11.57 4.66
CA LEU A 399 7.80 12.85 5.36
C LEU A 399 6.37 13.30 5.72
N HIS A 400 5.39 12.93 4.89
CA HIS A 400 3.98 13.22 5.13
C HIS A 400 3.31 12.24 6.12
N GLY A 401 3.97 11.13 6.46
CA GLY A 401 3.46 10.14 7.41
C GLY A 401 2.66 8.99 6.78
N TYR A 402 2.68 8.86 5.45
CA TYR A 402 2.13 7.70 4.75
C TYR A 402 3.07 6.49 4.78
N GLY A 403 4.35 6.70 5.07
CA GLY A 403 5.41 5.72 4.85
C GLY A 403 5.84 5.68 3.38
N GLU A 404 7.00 5.10 3.08
CA GLU A 404 7.56 5.15 1.71
C GLU A 404 6.67 4.47 0.66
N ASP A 405 5.87 3.47 1.04
CA ASP A 405 4.90 2.79 0.15
C ASP A 405 3.71 3.68 -0.26
N GLY A 406 3.54 4.84 0.38
CA GLY A 406 2.49 5.82 0.07
C GLY A 406 2.77 6.69 -1.17
N TRP A 407 3.84 6.44 -1.92
CA TRP A 407 4.29 7.28 -3.05
C TRP A 407 3.23 7.48 -4.15
N SER A 408 2.38 6.48 -4.38
CA SER A 408 1.30 6.55 -5.38
C SER A 408 0.17 7.47 -4.95
N MET A 409 -0.07 7.60 -3.64
CA MET A 409 -1.01 8.58 -3.09
C MET A 409 -0.49 10.00 -3.32
N VAL A 410 0.81 10.23 -3.10
CA VAL A 410 1.44 11.53 -3.37
C VAL A 410 1.25 11.94 -4.82
N ARG A 411 1.57 11.07 -5.80
CA ARG A 411 1.35 11.35 -7.22
C ARG A 411 -0.09 11.75 -7.53
N ARG A 412 -1.06 11.02 -6.99
CA ARG A 412 -2.50 11.30 -7.17
C ARG A 412 -2.89 12.66 -6.58
N GLU A 413 -2.44 12.97 -5.38
CA GLU A 413 -2.74 14.22 -4.70
C GLU A 413 -2.13 15.43 -5.40
N LEU A 414 -0.92 15.29 -5.96
CA LEU A 414 -0.31 16.32 -6.81
C LEU A 414 -1.05 16.45 -8.15
N GLY A 415 -1.57 15.35 -8.70
CA GLY A 415 -2.43 15.38 -9.87
C GLY A 415 -3.73 16.14 -9.61
N LEU A 416 -4.35 15.93 -8.44
CA LEU A 416 -5.54 16.65 -8.00
C LEU A 416 -5.26 18.16 -7.77
N GLU A 417 -4.12 18.49 -7.16
CA GLU A 417 -3.65 19.87 -7.02
C GLU A 417 -3.56 20.59 -8.37
N LEU A 418 -3.04 19.90 -9.39
CA LEU A 418 -2.83 20.45 -10.73
C LEU A 418 -4.14 20.77 -11.46
N ILE A 419 -5.20 19.99 -11.20
CA ILE A 419 -6.50 20.11 -11.87
C ILE A 419 -7.55 20.85 -11.05
N ASP A 420 -7.19 21.32 -9.85
CA ASP A 420 -8.06 22.12 -9.01
C ASP A 420 -8.48 23.39 -9.75
N LYS A 421 -9.79 23.58 -9.94
CA LYS A 421 -10.34 24.69 -10.73
C LYS A 421 -9.95 26.05 -10.18
N ASP A 422 -9.78 26.18 -8.87
CA ASP A 422 -9.43 27.45 -8.23
C ASP A 422 -7.94 27.80 -8.42
N ARG A 423 -7.11 26.82 -8.79
CA ARG A 423 -5.65 26.94 -8.95
C ARG A 423 -5.17 26.67 -10.37
N SER A 424 -6.04 26.22 -11.27
CA SER A 424 -5.70 25.93 -12.68
C SER A 424 -4.96 27.10 -13.33
N THR A 425 -5.48 28.32 -13.18
CA THR A 425 -4.86 29.53 -13.77
C THR A 425 -3.46 29.86 -13.23
N LEU A 426 -3.14 29.41 -12.01
CA LEU A 426 -1.78 29.54 -11.45
C LEU A 426 -0.83 28.58 -12.18
N TYR A 427 -1.20 27.31 -12.29
CA TYR A 427 -0.35 26.29 -12.91
C TYR A 427 -0.23 26.45 -14.43
N ASP A 428 -1.27 26.96 -15.10
CA ASP A 428 -1.21 27.35 -16.51
C ASP A 428 -0.12 28.40 -16.75
N LYS A 429 -0.04 29.42 -15.87
CA LYS A 429 0.99 30.47 -15.94
C LYS A 429 2.38 29.93 -15.55
N LEU A 430 2.44 29.13 -14.49
CA LEU A 430 3.69 28.64 -13.91
C LEU A 430 4.40 27.61 -14.79
N PHE A 431 3.64 26.70 -15.40
CA PHE A 431 4.18 25.63 -16.23
C PHE A 431 4.12 25.94 -17.72
N SER A 432 3.21 26.81 -18.16
CA SER A 432 3.08 27.22 -19.57
C SER A 432 3.05 25.99 -20.48
N ASN A 433 3.98 25.87 -21.44
CA ASN A 433 4.08 24.74 -22.36
C ASN A 433 4.46 23.40 -21.70
N ARG A 434 4.88 23.40 -20.43
CA ARG A 434 5.29 22.19 -19.69
C ARG A 434 4.13 21.52 -18.94
N LEU A 435 2.95 22.14 -18.87
CA LEU A 435 1.81 21.64 -18.10
C LEU A 435 1.43 20.20 -18.47
N SER A 436 1.39 19.88 -19.76
CA SER A 436 1.07 18.54 -20.26
C SER A 436 2.10 17.51 -19.79
N ALA A 437 3.39 17.83 -19.87
CA ALA A 437 4.47 16.95 -19.40
C ALA A 437 4.42 16.75 -17.88
N VAL A 438 4.14 17.81 -17.11
CA VAL A 438 3.97 17.72 -15.64
C VAL A 438 2.78 16.79 -15.31
N ARG A 439 1.64 16.96 -15.98
CA ARG A 439 0.47 16.09 -15.81
C ARG A 439 0.82 14.65 -16.17
N GLU A 440 1.45 14.42 -17.31
CA GLU A 440 1.81 13.08 -17.78
C GLU A 440 2.82 12.39 -16.85
N SER A 441 3.78 13.14 -16.29
CA SER A 441 4.75 12.59 -15.33
C SER A 441 4.11 12.10 -14.03
N LEU A 442 2.96 12.64 -13.63
CA LEU A 442 2.18 12.22 -12.45
C LEU A 442 1.31 10.98 -12.72
N MET A 443 0.97 10.72 -13.98
CA MET A 443 0.12 9.62 -14.40
C MET A 443 0.95 8.34 -14.57
N ILE A 444 0.68 7.34 -13.73
CA ILE A 444 1.33 6.03 -13.76
C ILE A 444 0.39 4.98 -14.37
N GLU A 445 0.94 4.10 -15.19
CA GLU A 445 0.20 3.02 -15.86
C GLU A 445 0.19 1.72 -15.04
N SER A 446 1.17 1.57 -14.14
CA SER A 446 1.29 0.41 -13.27
C SER A 446 1.96 0.76 -11.94
N PHE A 447 1.69 -0.04 -10.90
CA PHE A 447 2.41 0.04 -9.63
C PHE A 447 3.75 -0.70 -9.76
N GLY A 448 4.85 0.01 -9.48
CA GLY A 448 6.20 -0.55 -9.58
C GLY A 448 7.19 0.46 -10.15
N SER A 449 8.31 -0.05 -10.66
CA SER A 449 9.39 0.80 -11.16
C SER A 449 8.93 1.67 -12.32
N GLN A 450 9.33 2.94 -12.32
CA GLN A 450 8.93 3.91 -13.33
C GLN A 450 10.09 4.35 -14.23
N LEU A 451 9.75 4.60 -15.49
CA LEU A 451 10.68 5.14 -16.48
C LEU A 451 11.08 6.60 -16.14
N PRO A 452 12.22 7.10 -16.64
CA PRO A 452 12.74 8.44 -16.33
C PRO A 452 11.76 9.59 -16.56
N GLU A 453 10.86 9.47 -17.53
CA GLU A 453 9.86 10.49 -17.87
C GLU A 453 8.82 10.68 -16.75
N LYS A 454 8.72 9.70 -15.84
CA LYS A 454 7.81 9.70 -14.68
C LYS A 454 8.52 10.07 -13.39
N TRP A 455 9.84 10.31 -13.41
CA TRP A 455 10.59 10.65 -12.20
C TRP A 455 10.18 12.01 -11.65
N MET A 456 10.36 12.20 -10.35
CA MET A 456 10.14 13.50 -9.73
C MET A 456 11.14 14.53 -10.27
N SER A 457 10.63 15.53 -10.99
CA SER A 457 11.41 16.60 -11.59
C SER A 457 11.19 17.93 -10.86
N LEU A 458 12.28 18.64 -10.60
CA LEU A 458 12.26 20.02 -10.10
C LEU A 458 12.53 20.99 -11.26
N PRO A 459 11.94 22.21 -11.23
CA PRO A 459 11.22 22.80 -10.11
C PRO A 459 9.73 22.43 -10.02
N ASP A 460 9.14 21.79 -11.03
CA ASP A 460 7.69 21.68 -11.18
C ASP A 460 6.99 20.95 -10.02
N MET A 461 7.52 19.78 -9.63
CA MET A 461 6.98 19.02 -8.51
C MET A 461 7.10 19.78 -7.19
N GLY A 462 8.12 20.63 -7.05
CA GLY A 462 8.35 21.41 -5.84
C GLY A 462 7.20 22.37 -5.52
N TYR A 463 6.65 23.04 -6.53
CA TYR A 463 5.48 23.92 -6.35
C TYR A 463 4.21 23.16 -6.00
N LEU A 464 3.99 22.01 -6.64
CA LEU A 464 2.82 21.17 -6.37
C LEU A 464 2.87 20.63 -4.94
N ILE A 465 4.02 20.12 -4.49
CA ILE A 465 4.21 19.58 -3.13
C ILE A 465 3.99 20.67 -2.08
N ALA A 466 4.62 21.84 -2.25
CA ALA A 466 4.52 22.94 -1.30
C ALA A 466 3.07 23.43 -1.14
N ASN A 467 2.34 23.59 -2.25
CA ASN A 467 0.93 23.99 -2.22
C ASN A 467 0.01 22.90 -1.66
N ARG A 468 0.11 21.68 -2.19
CA ARG A 468 -0.80 20.58 -1.87
C ARG A 468 -0.78 20.24 -0.39
N TYR A 469 0.43 20.18 0.19
CA TYR A 469 0.61 19.81 1.60
C TYR A 469 0.75 21.01 2.53
N ASN A 470 0.79 22.23 2.00
CA ASN A 470 1.02 23.46 2.74
C ASN A 470 2.28 23.38 3.63
N VAL A 471 3.40 22.97 3.02
CA VAL A 471 4.70 22.75 3.66
C VAL A 471 5.78 23.61 3.04
N VAL A 472 6.88 23.81 3.76
CA VAL A 472 8.12 24.31 3.17
C VAL A 472 8.91 23.12 2.65
N LEU A 473 9.09 23.02 1.33
CA LEU A 473 9.95 21.98 0.75
C LEU A 473 11.35 22.56 0.50
N VAL A 474 12.36 21.91 1.06
CA VAL A 474 13.78 22.24 0.89
C VAL A 474 14.45 21.10 0.12
N CYS A 475 15.06 21.44 -1.00
CA CYS A 475 15.75 20.51 -1.87
C CYS A 475 17.26 20.80 -1.80
N LEU A 476 18.04 19.84 -1.32
CA LEU A 476 19.50 19.88 -1.29
C LEU A 476 20.05 19.10 -2.49
N GLY A 477 20.64 19.80 -3.45
CA GLY A 477 21.17 19.23 -4.69
C GLY A 477 21.91 20.29 -5.48
N ASN A 478 21.95 20.15 -6.80
CA ASN A 478 22.52 21.15 -7.69
C ASN A 478 21.46 21.65 -8.70
N PRO A 479 20.82 22.82 -8.47
CA PRO A 479 20.99 23.75 -7.34
C PRO A 479 20.20 23.36 -6.07
N CYS A 480 20.57 23.93 -4.92
CA CYS A 480 19.76 23.89 -3.69
C CYS A 480 18.65 24.95 -3.75
N ILE A 481 17.40 24.56 -3.49
CA ILE A 481 16.23 25.42 -3.66
C ILE A 481 15.22 25.21 -2.52
N THR A 482 14.54 26.29 -2.11
CA THR A 482 13.36 26.24 -1.24
C THR A 482 12.08 26.53 -2.03
N PHE A 483 11.01 25.78 -1.77
CA PHE A 483 9.67 26.01 -2.27
C PHE A 483 8.74 26.33 -1.11
N PHE A 484 8.11 27.50 -1.16
CA PHE A 484 7.03 27.86 -0.27
C PHE A 484 5.68 27.69 -0.96
N PRO A 485 4.59 27.54 -0.20
CA PRO A 485 3.25 27.65 -0.77
C PRO A 485 3.06 28.99 -1.51
N MET A 486 2.39 28.92 -2.65
CA MET A 486 2.08 30.03 -3.56
C MET A 486 0.82 30.80 -3.14
N THR A 487 -0.11 30.15 -2.44
CA THR A 487 -1.48 30.66 -2.22
C THR A 487 -1.88 30.81 -0.75
N SER A 488 -1.07 30.33 0.19
CA SER A 488 -1.36 30.40 1.63
C SER A 488 -0.44 31.38 2.36
N SER A 489 -0.85 31.87 3.53
CA SER A 489 0.00 32.65 4.44
C SER A 489 0.95 31.76 5.25
N HIS A 490 2.10 32.31 5.64
CA HIS A 490 3.01 31.72 6.59
C HIS A 490 2.32 31.32 7.91
N SER A 491 2.64 30.12 8.38
CA SER A 491 2.24 29.61 9.69
C SER A 491 3.48 29.31 10.54
N PRO A 492 3.55 29.77 11.81
CA PRO A 492 4.68 29.47 12.70
C PRO A 492 4.90 27.98 12.96
N ASN A 493 3.86 27.15 12.78
CA ASN A 493 3.92 25.69 13.00
C ASN A 493 3.99 24.91 11.68
N VAL A 494 4.51 25.52 10.61
CA VAL A 494 4.64 24.84 9.31
C VAL A 494 5.61 23.65 9.42
N SER A 495 5.30 22.57 8.72
CA SER A 495 6.23 21.46 8.55
C SER A 495 7.24 21.77 7.44
N ILE A 496 8.50 21.41 7.66
CA ILE A 496 9.58 21.59 6.69
C ILE A 496 10.00 20.21 6.20
N TYR A 497 9.86 19.97 4.90
CA TYR A 497 10.26 18.74 4.23
C TYR A 497 11.61 18.94 3.60
N CYS A 498 12.58 18.11 3.93
CA CYS A 498 13.95 18.21 3.44
C CYS A 498 14.29 16.96 2.63
N ILE A 499 14.56 17.17 1.35
CA ILE A 499 14.91 16.12 0.40
C ILE A 499 16.27 16.40 -0.23
N GLY A 500 17.00 15.35 -0.57
CA GLY A 500 18.34 15.43 -1.13
C GLY A 500 18.45 14.69 -2.45
N PHE A 501 19.08 15.28 -3.46
CA PHE A 501 19.39 14.61 -4.73
C PHE A 501 20.83 14.08 -4.69
N VAL A 502 20.98 12.77 -4.84
CA VAL A 502 22.25 12.05 -4.74
C VAL A 502 22.41 11.08 -5.92
N ASN A 503 23.65 10.67 -6.20
CA ASN A 503 24.01 9.75 -7.28
C ASN A 503 23.52 10.18 -8.69
N GLN A 504 23.16 11.46 -8.86
CA GLN A 504 22.61 12.04 -10.09
C GLN A 504 21.27 11.46 -10.56
N ASN A 505 20.63 10.58 -9.78
CA ASN A 505 19.38 9.92 -10.18
C ASN A 505 18.46 9.53 -9.00
N HIS A 506 18.82 9.85 -7.76
CA HIS A 506 18.12 9.32 -6.58
C HIS A 506 17.78 10.40 -5.56
N TRP A 507 16.57 10.32 -5.01
CA TRP A 507 16.10 11.21 -3.95
C TRP A 507 16.14 10.51 -2.60
N VAL A 508 16.66 11.20 -1.58
CA VAL A 508 16.74 10.74 -0.20
C VAL A 508 16.07 11.74 0.75
N GLN A 509 15.63 11.27 1.91
CA GLN A 509 15.15 12.14 2.98
C GLN A 509 16.36 12.67 3.77
N VAL A 510 16.39 13.97 4.05
CA VAL A 510 17.48 14.60 4.82
C VAL A 510 16.92 15.16 6.11
N ASN A 511 17.34 14.61 7.25
CA ASN A 511 16.96 15.13 8.56
C ASN A 511 17.91 16.27 8.94
N MET A 512 17.36 17.46 9.16
CA MET A 512 18.11 18.68 9.43
C MET A 512 18.02 19.10 10.89
N LYS A 513 19.10 19.69 11.43
CA LYS A 513 19.10 20.33 12.75
C LYS A 513 18.10 21.48 12.81
N GLU A 514 17.53 21.72 13.99
CA GLU A 514 16.65 22.87 14.21
C GLU A 514 17.38 24.19 13.85
N GLY A 515 16.68 25.09 13.14
CA GLY A 515 17.22 26.39 12.73
C GLY A 515 18.18 26.38 11.54
N PHE A 516 18.35 25.25 10.82
CA PHE A 516 19.25 25.15 9.67
C PHE A 516 19.04 26.25 8.60
N PRO A 517 20.08 26.75 7.92
CA PRO A 517 19.95 27.79 6.90
C PRO A 517 19.11 27.33 5.70
N LEU A 518 18.32 28.22 5.09
CA LEU A 518 17.40 27.88 4.00
C LEU A 518 17.92 28.34 2.63
N PRO A 519 18.02 27.44 1.63
CA PRO A 519 18.35 27.82 0.26
C PRO A 519 17.41 28.88 -0.33
N PRO A 520 17.83 29.57 -1.42
CA PRO A 520 16.98 30.57 -2.06
C PRO A 520 15.71 29.97 -2.67
N VAL A 521 14.68 30.80 -2.80
CA VAL A 521 13.47 30.50 -3.58
C VAL A 521 13.67 30.84 -5.06
N THR A 522 12.96 30.14 -5.93
CA THR A 522 12.98 30.37 -7.38
C THR A 522 12.41 31.75 -7.77
N LEU A 523 12.83 32.25 -8.95
CA LEU A 523 12.28 33.49 -9.51
C LEU A 523 10.79 33.35 -9.83
N ASP A 524 10.35 32.18 -10.29
CA ASP A 524 8.94 31.93 -10.59
C ASP A 524 8.07 32.00 -9.34
N TRP A 525 8.55 31.51 -8.19
CA TRP A 525 7.84 31.72 -6.92
C TRP A 525 7.67 33.22 -6.62
N LYS A 526 8.75 34.00 -6.81
CA LYS A 526 8.70 35.45 -6.61
C LYS A 526 7.74 36.15 -7.57
N LYS A 527 7.60 35.64 -8.80
CA LYS A 527 6.77 36.24 -9.85
C LYS A 527 5.28 35.88 -9.72
N PHE A 528 4.97 34.64 -9.40
CA PHE A 528 3.60 34.11 -9.53
C PHE A 528 2.88 33.87 -8.19
N ARG A 529 3.54 34.05 -7.04
CA ARG A 529 2.89 33.90 -5.74
C ARG A 529 1.74 34.89 -5.57
N SER A 530 0.75 34.49 -4.77
CA SER A 530 -0.27 35.39 -4.25
C SER A 530 0.33 36.44 -3.31
N HIS A 531 -0.40 37.54 -3.10
CA HIS A 531 0.03 38.59 -2.17
C HIS A 531 0.23 38.03 -0.75
N ILE A 532 -0.71 37.20 -0.27
CA ILE A 532 -0.69 36.59 1.07
C ILE A 532 0.53 35.66 1.29
N ALA A 533 1.00 34.99 0.24
CA ALA A 533 2.18 34.13 0.31
C ALA A 533 3.51 34.88 0.48
N THR A 534 3.53 36.21 0.33
CA THR A 534 4.72 37.03 0.64
C THR A 534 5.17 36.87 2.10
N THR A 535 4.23 36.54 2.99
CA THR A 535 4.51 36.30 4.42
C THR A 535 5.48 35.14 4.66
N TRP A 536 5.62 34.18 3.74
CA TRP A 536 6.61 33.09 3.84
C TRP A 536 8.05 33.59 3.83
N MET A 537 8.38 34.53 2.94
CA MET A 537 9.73 35.12 2.92
C MET A 537 10.04 35.88 4.19
N LEU A 538 9.05 36.59 4.75
CA LEU A 538 9.22 37.32 6.01
C LEU A 538 9.48 36.35 7.18
N GLY A 539 8.68 35.29 7.29
CA GLY A 539 8.82 34.29 8.36
C GLY A 539 10.15 33.54 8.34
N PHE A 540 10.77 33.39 7.17
CA PHE A 540 12.02 32.67 6.99
C PHE A 540 13.24 33.53 6.63
N ALA A 541 13.09 34.86 6.65
CA ALA A 541 14.12 35.81 6.17
C ALA A 541 15.48 35.58 6.85
N GLY A 542 15.51 35.41 8.18
CA GLY A 542 16.75 35.17 8.91
C GLY A 542 17.46 33.87 8.51
N ARG A 543 16.71 32.80 8.23
CA ARG A 543 17.28 31.51 7.79
C ARG A 543 17.78 31.58 6.33
N MET A 544 17.12 32.37 5.48
CA MET A 544 17.57 32.61 4.11
C MET A 544 18.80 33.53 4.06
N GLN A 545 18.88 34.54 4.92
CA GLN A 545 20.07 35.38 5.07
C GLN A 545 21.26 34.56 5.59
N HIS A 546 21.03 33.68 6.56
CA HIS A 546 22.05 32.76 7.05
C HIS A 546 22.60 31.85 5.93
N TRP A 547 21.75 31.37 5.03
CA TRP A 547 22.22 30.62 3.86
C TRP A 547 23.16 31.44 2.97
N GLN A 548 22.82 32.70 2.69
CA GLN A 548 23.65 33.59 1.88
C GLN A 548 25.04 33.80 2.47
N LEU A 549 25.15 33.88 3.81
CA LEU A 549 26.42 34.00 4.52
C LEU A 549 27.29 32.74 4.43
N LEU A 550 26.67 31.57 4.22
CA LEU A 550 27.35 30.27 4.16
C LEU A 550 27.73 29.86 2.74
N THR A 551 27.05 30.41 1.73
CA THR A 551 27.40 30.19 0.33
C THR A 551 28.58 31.07 -0.06
N PRO A 552 29.68 30.50 -0.59
CA PRO A 552 30.75 31.32 -1.13
C PRO A 552 30.20 32.18 -2.28
N VAL A 553 30.41 33.50 -2.19
CA VAL A 553 30.16 34.41 -3.30
C VAL A 553 31.08 33.97 -4.43
N LEU A 554 30.51 33.56 -5.56
CA LEU A 554 31.29 33.44 -6.80
C LEU A 554 31.81 34.83 -7.13
N ALA A 555 33.10 35.05 -6.90
CA ALA A 555 33.85 36.17 -7.44
C ALA A 555 34.13 35.93 -8.93
#